data_AF-A0A373W4A6-F1
#
_entry.id   AF-A0A373W4A6-F1
#
_cell.length_a   1.000
_cell.length_b   1.000
_cell.length_c   1.000
_cell.angle_alpha   90.00
_cell.angle_beta   90.00
_cell.angle_gamma   90.00
#
_symmetry.space_group_name_H-M   'P 1'
#
loop_
_entity.id
_entity.type
_entity.pdbx_description
1 polymer ?
#
loop_
_entity_poly.entity_id
_entity_poly.type
_entity_poly.pdbx_seq_one_letter_code
_entity_poly.pdbx_strand_id
1 'polypeptide(L)'
;MDELENYKELYYKEIEYTERLNSKINTCITFLTIIGSGLILVWSQLEKVGSGIQFWLYLILCAISSVLFIVCIYFFYKAYSGYNIHYYPIKEMAIVCNQTYELAEKGQIKKKQAEKHIKDMMSERYLNDAIHNREQNRLKNERHRRLINFIAITFMVILINYASSVYILNYVNVEQNVYKCECCKGGGKMENGNDEIKLTQPTINGVPLPQTPKAEAINESFNLIDDSNANVLPKQNDE
;
A
#
# COMPACT_ATOMS: atom_id res chain seq x y z
N MET A 1 -0.10 -39.81 20.25
CA MET A 1 0.84 -39.16 19.33
C MET A 1 2.23 -39.35 19.93
N ASP A 2 3.20 -39.79 19.13
CA ASP A 2 4.57 -39.99 19.63
C ASP A 2 5.22 -38.63 19.95
N GLU A 3 6.03 -38.56 21.01
CA GLU A 3 6.65 -37.32 21.49
C GLU A 3 7.52 -36.65 20.41
N LEU A 4 8.29 -37.47 19.68
CA LEU A 4 9.11 -37.03 18.56
C LEU A 4 8.28 -36.38 17.46
N GLU A 5 7.14 -36.98 17.11
CA GLU A 5 6.28 -36.45 16.05
C GLU A 5 5.66 -35.11 16.46
N ASN A 6 5.30 -34.96 17.74
CA ASN A 6 4.81 -33.69 18.27
C ASN A 6 5.88 -32.59 18.18
N TYR A 7 7.13 -32.87 18.59
CA TYR A 7 8.21 -31.88 18.51
C TYR A 7 8.58 -31.51 17.07
N LYS A 8 8.58 -32.50 16.17
CA LYS A 8 8.73 -32.28 14.74
C LYS A 8 7.61 -31.40 14.18
N GLU A 9 6.36 -31.64 14.56
CA GLU A 9 5.23 -30.80 14.14
C GLU A 9 5.36 -29.35 14.66
N LEU A 10 5.75 -29.16 15.93
CA LEU A 10 6.03 -27.84 16.49
C LEU A 10 7.13 -27.12 15.70
N TYR A 11 8.24 -27.80 15.42
CA TYR A 11 9.34 -27.24 14.64
C TYR A 11 8.86 -26.78 13.26
N TYR A 12 8.14 -27.63 12.52
CA TYR A 12 7.65 -27.27 11.19
C TYR A 12 6.65 -26.12 11.21
N LYS A 13 5.79 -26.02 12.23
CA LYS A 13 4.89 -24.87 12.41
C LYS A 13 5.66 -23.56 12.60
N GLU A 14 6.77 -23.57 13.33
CA GLU A 14 7.59 -22.38 13.52
C GLU A 14 8.36 -21.99 12.24
N ILE A 15 8.80 -22.97 11.45
CA ILE A 15 9.37 -22.71 10.11
C ILE A 15 8.32 -22.11 9.18
N GLU A 16 7.13 -22.69 9.11
CA GLU A 16 6.04 -22.18 8.27
C GLU A 16 5.65 -20.75 8.69
N TYR A 17 5.59 -20.48 9.99
CA TYR A 17 5.33 -19.12 10.49
C TYR A 17 6.43 -18.13 10.09
N THR A 18 7.69 -18.55 10.09
CA THR A 18 8.83 -17.77 9.61
C THR A 18 8.67 -17.40 8.13
N GLU A 19 8.30 -18.37 7.29
CA GLU A 19 8.07 -18.17 5.86
C GLU A 19 6.90 -17.23 5.60
N ARG A 20 5.80 -17.38 6.34
CA ARG A 20 4.65 -16.47 6.30
C ARG A 20 5.02 -15.04 6.74
N LEU A 21 5.95 -14.87 7.67
CA LEU A 21 6.45 -13.53 8.03
C LEU A 21 7.37 -12.96 6.94
N ASN A 22 8.17 -13.80 6.30
CA ASN A 22 9.02 -13.41 5.18
C ASN A 22 8.20 -12.96 3.96
N SER A 23 7.13 -13.68 3.62
CA SER A 23 6.32 -13.36 2.44
C SER A 23 5.66 -11.97 2.52
N LYS A 24 5.39 -11.47 3.73
CA LYS A 24 4.84 -10.12 3.95
C LYS A 24 5.79 -8.98 3.57
N ILE A 25 7.09 -9.25 3.37
CA ILE A 25 8.05 -8.21 2.97
C ILE A 25 7.62 -7.51 1.68
N ASN A 26 7.14 -8.28 0.71
CA ASN A 26 6.70 -7.75 -0.59
C ASN A 26 5.55 -6.77 -0.42
N THR A 27 4.57 -7.11 0.44
CA THR A 27 3.45 -6.21 0.76
C THR A 27 3.93 -4.91 1.39
N CYS A 28 4.88 -4.96 2.34
CA CYS A 28 5.45 -3.76 2.94
C CYS A 28 6.19 -2.90 1.89
N ILE A 29 6.99 -3.51 1.00
CA ILE A 29 7.68 -2.79 -0.08
C ILE A 29 6.66 -2.08 -0.99
N THR A 30 5.57 -2.74 -1.36
CA THR A 30 4.50 -2.15 -2.16
C THR A 30 3.92 -0.91 -1.48
N PHE A 31 3.56 -1.00 -0.20
CA PHE A 31 3.03 0.15 0.54
C PHE A 31 4.05 1.28 0.67
N LEU A 32 5.32 0.97 0.97
CA LEU A 32 6.37 2.00 0.99
C LEU A 32 6.53 2.69 -0.36
N THR A 33 6.41 1.95 -1.47
CA THR A 33 6.50 2.50 -2.83
C THR A 33 5.33 3.44 -3.14
N ILE A 34 4.11 3.04 -2.77
CA ILE A 34 2.91 3.88 -2.90
C ILE A 34 3.06 5.16 -2.08
N ILE A 35 3.51 5.05 -0.82
CA ILE A 35 3.75 6.18 0.08
C ILE A 35 4.85 7.09 -0.49
N GLY A 36 5.95 6.53 -0.98
CA GLY A 36 7.02 7.31 -1.61
C GLY A 36 6.56 8.06 -2.86
N SER A 37 5.73 7.43 -3.68
CA SER A 37 5.11 8.07 -4.84
C SER A 37 4.15 9.20 -4.42
N GLY A 38 3.32 8.95 -3.40
CA GLY A 38 2.44 9.96 -2.82
C GLY A 38 3.20 11.15 -2.24
N LEU A 39 4.36 10.91 -1.62
CA LEU A 39 5.24 11.95 -1.12
C LEU A 39 5.75 12.84 -2.26
N ILE A 40 6.24 12.25 -3.36
CA ILE A 40 6.69 12.99 -4.56
C ILE A 40 5.55 13.83 -5.13
N LEU A 41 4.34 13.27 -5.23
CA LEU A 41 3.17 13.98 -5.73
C LEU A 41 2.84 15.22 -4.89
N VAL A 42 2.78 15.08 -3.57
CA VAL A 42 2.52 16.21 -2.65
C VAL A 42 3.61 17.28 -2.80
N TRP A 43 4.89 16.90 -2.84
CA TRP A 43 5.97 17.86 -3.07
C TRP A 43 5.85 18.59 -4.41
N SER A 44 5.41 17.92 -5.48
CA SER A 44 5.23 18.56 -6.79
C SER A 44 4.12 19.62 -6.80
N GLN A 45 3.15 19.55 -5.88
CA GLN A 45 2.10 20.56 -5.77
C GLN A 45 2.59 21.84 -5.10
N LEU A 46 3.72 21.79 -4.37
CA LEU A 46 4.28 22.95 -3.68
C LEU A 46 4.62 24.10 -4.63
N GLU A 47 5.09 23.80 -5.85
CA GLU A 47 5.42 24.79 -6.88
C GLU A 47 4.20 25.61 -7.33
N LYS A 48 3.00 25.05 -7.18
CA LYS A 48 1.74 25.70 -7.57
C LYS A 48 1.15 26.56 -6.45
N VAL A 49 1.70 26.49 -5.24
CA VAL A 49 1.24 27.27 -4.09
C VAL A 49 1.95 28.62 -4.09
N GLY A 50 1.18 29.72 -4.12
CA GLY A 50 1.73 31.08 -4.06
C GLY A 50 2.45 31.39 -2.75
N SER A 51 3.33 32.39 -2.73
CA SER A 51 4.29 32.70 -1.66
C SER A 51 3.71 33.26 -0.33
N GLY A 52 2.46 32.93 0.01
CA GLY A 52 1.77 33.39 1.21
C GLY A 52 2.00 32.50 2.45
N ILE A 53 1.28 32.78 3.53
CA ILE A 53 1.30 31.97 4.77
C ILE A 53 0.90 30.50 4.51
N GLN A 54 0.00 30.27 3.56
CA GLN A 54 -0.43 28.94 3.14
C GLN A 54 0.74 28.09 2.59
N PHE A 55 1.71 28.70 1.93
CA PHE A 55 2.92 28.02 1.45
C PHE A 55 3.73 27.46 2.60
N TRP A 56 4.01 28.28 3.63
CA TRP A 56 4.80 27.85 4.79
C TRP A 56 4.11 26.74 5.57
N LEU A 57 2.79 26.84 5.75
CA LEU A 57 2.00 25.81 6.41
C LEU A 57 2.03 24.49 5.63
N TYR A 58 1.90 24.56 4.30
CA TYR A 58 1.97 23.39 3.43
C TYR A 58 3.38 22.77 3.40
N LEU A 59 4.42 23.60 3.38
CA LEU A 59 5.83 23.17 3.44
C LEU A 59 6.12 22.39 4.72
N ILE A 60 5.63 22.85 5.87
CA ILE A 60 5.75 22.13 7.15
C ILE A 60 5.09 20.75 7.07
N LEU A 61 3.91 20.67 6.46
CA LEU A 61 3.19 19.41 6.29
C LEU A 61 3.95 18.42 5.38
N CYS A 62 4.57 18.93 4.31
CA CYS A 62 5.47 18.16 3.43
C CYS A 62 6.72 17.67 4.17
N ALA A 63 7.33 18.52 5.00
CA ALA A 63 8.48 18.15 5.82
C ALA A 63 8.14 17.04 6.83
N ILE A 64 7.01 17.17 7.55
CA ILE A 64 6.51 16.14 8.49
C ILE A 64 6.29 14.81 7.76
N SER A 65 5.64 14.84 6.59
CA SER A 65 5.39 13.64 5.78
C SER A 65 6.69 12.95 5.36
N SER A 66 7.72 13.74 5.03
CA SER A 66 9.04 13.25 4.64
C SER A 66 9.77 12.60 5.81
N VAL A 67 9.73 13.21 6.99
CA VAL A 67 10.33 12.64 8.22
C VAL A 67 9.66 11.32 8.58
N LEU A 68 8.32 11.25 8.54
CA LEU A 68 7.59 10.01 8.80
C LEU A 68 7.93 8.90 7.79
N PHE A 69 8.12 9.26 6.52
CA PHE A 69 8.55 8.30 5.50
C PHE A 69 9.95 7.74 5.77
N ILE A 70 10.92 8.60 6.14
CA ILE A 70 12.27 8.16 6.53
C ILE A 70 12.21 7.23 7.76
N VAL A 71 11.38 7.56 8.75
CA VAL A 71 11.15 6.70 9.92
C VAL A 71 10.60 5.34 9.49
N CYS A 72 9.65 5.29 8.54
CA CYS A 72 9.15 4.02 7.99
C CYS A 72 10.26 3.19 7.34
N ILE A 73 11.16 3.81 6.57
CA ILE A 73 12.30 3.10 5.95
C ILE A 73 13.22 2.51 7.04
N TYR A 74 13.51 3.27 8.09
CA TYR A 74 14.31 2.77 9.22
C TYR A 74 13.65 1.57 9.91
N PHE A 75 12.35 1.66 10.21
CA PHE A 75 11.61 0.54 10.82
C PHE A 75 11.50 -0.65 9.87
N PHE A 76 11.40 -0.41 8.56
CA PHE A 76 11.39 -1.47 7.55
C PHE A 76 12.69 -2.27 7.60
N TYR A 77 13.84 -1.60 7.52
CA TYR A 77 15.14 -2.26 7.66
C TYR A 77 15.23 -3.06 8.96
N LYS A 78 14.87 -2.43 10.09
CA LYS A 78 14.92 -3.08 11.41
C LYS A 78 13.97 -4.28 11.57
N ALA A 79 12.86 -4.32 10.84
CA ALA A 79 11.88 -5.40 10.88
C ALA A 79 12.27 -6.63 10.05
N TYR A 80 13.22 -6.48 9.11
CA TYR A 80 13.64 -7.57 8.22
C TYR A 80 15.11 -7.96 8.32
N SER A 81 15.93 -7.22 9.10
CA SER A 81 17.35 -7.53 9.29
C SER A 81 17.67 -8.15 10.66
N GLY A 82 18.65 -9.07 10.68
CA GLY A 82 19.27 -9.58 11.91
C GLY A 82 18.57 -10.74 12.59
N TYR A 83 17.85 -11.60 11.85
CA TYR A 83 17.21 -12.79 12.38
C TYR A 83 18.00 -14.05 11.99
N ASN A 84 18.21 -14.94 12.95
CA ASN A 84 18.88 -16.22 12.73
C ASN A 84 17.90 -17.36 12.99
N ILE A 85 17.47 -18.02 11.91
CA ILE A 85 16.53 -19.14 11.95
C ILE A 85 17.30 -20.44 11.85
N HIS A 86 17.07 -21.36 12.78
CA HIS A 86 17.70 -22.66 12.80
C HIS A 86 16.95 -23.63 11.90
N TYR A 87 17.67 -24.16 10.91
CA TYR A 87 17.20 -25.20 10.01
C TYR A 87 17.73 -26.56 10.45
N TYR A 88 16.92 -27.58 10.23
CA TYR A 88 17.29 -28.94 10.57
C TYR A 88 18.48 -29.41 9.70
N PRO A 89 19.60 -29.85 10.30
CA PRO A 89 20.81 -30.21 9.58
C PRO A 89 20.71 -31.64 9.03
N ILE A 90 20.08 -31.79 7.86
CA ILE A 90 19.75 -33.11 7.27
C ILE A 90 20.99 -34.00 7.12
N LYS A 91 22.11 -33.43 6.63
CA LYS A 91 23.33 -34.18 6.31
C LYS A 91 24.02 -34.68 7.58
N GLU A 92 24.24 -33.80 8.53
CA GLU A 92 24.90 -34.09 9.80
C GLU A 92 24.11 -35.13 10.57
N MET A 93 22.78 -34.99 10.59
CA MET A 93 21.92 -35.95 11.27
C MET A 93 21.96 -37.33 10.62
N ALA A 94 21.96 -37.40 9.29
CA ALA A 94 22.05 -38.67 8.57
C ALA A 94 23.36 -39.42 8.90
N ILE A 95 24.48 -38.69 9.00
CA ILE A 95 25.77 -39.25 9.38
C ILE A 95 25.71 -39.83 10.80
N VAL A 96 25.21 -39.07 11.77
CA VAL A 96 25.11 -39.53 13.17
C VAL A 96 24.18 -40.73 13.30
N CYS A 97 23.05 -40.74 12.58
CA CYS A 97 22.13 -41.87 12.58
C CYS A 97 22.80 -43.13 12.03
N ASN A 98 23.49 -43.03 10.89
CA ASN A 98 24.20 -44.15 10.28
C ASN A 98 25.30 -44.69 11.20
N GLN A 99 26.11 -43.80 11.80
CA GLN A 99 27.13 -44.20 12.77
C GLN A 99 26.51 -44.92 13.98
N THR A 100 25.40 -44.42 14.49
CA THR A 100 24.71 -45.04 15.63
C THR A 100 24.16 -46.42 15.29
N TYR A 101 23.59 -46.60 14.09
CA TYR A 101 23.14 -47.91 13.63
C TYR A 101 24.30 -48.88 13.36
N GLU A 102 25.42 -48.41 12.80
CA GLU A 102 26.61 -49.21 12.57
C GLU A 102 27.20 -49.78 13.88
N LEU A 103 27.17 -48.99 14.97
CA LEU A 103 27.57 -49.46 16.30
C LEU A 103 26.64 -50.57 16.82
N ALA A 104 25.36 -50.52 16.48
CA ALA A 104 24.40 -51.56 16.84
C ALA A 104 24.61 -52.84 16.01
N GLU A 105 24.90 -52.71 14.73
CA GLU A 105 25.21 -53.85 13.84
C GLU A 105 26.50 -54.57 14.24
N LYS A 106 27.52 -53.81 14.67
CA LYS A 106 28.77 -54.34 15.22
C LYS A 106 28.62 -54.97 16.62
N GLY A 107 27.42 -54.99 17.18
CA GLY A 107 27.12 -55.55 18.50
C GLY A 107 27.66 -54.75 19.68
N GLN A 108 28.15 -53.51 19.45
CA GLN A 108 28.69 -52.65 20.51
C GLN A 108 27.58 -52.06 21.39
N ILE A 109 26.39 -51.85 20.80
CA ILE A 109 25.18 -51.41 21.51
C ILE A 109 23.97 -52.25 21.11
N LYS A 110 22.96 -52.31 21.96
CA LYS A 110 21.69 -53.00 21.62
C LYS A 110 20.91 -52.15 20.62
N LYS A 111 20.24 -52.78 19.64
CA LYS A 111 19.39 -52.07 18.65
C LYS A 111 18.36 -51.13 19.30
N LYS A 112 17.67 -51.56 20.36
CA LYS A 112 16.72 -50.71 21.10
C LYS A 112 17.38 -49.48 21.74
N GLN A 113 18.65 -49.59 22.15
CA GLN A 113 19.40 -48.48 22.71
C GLN A 113 19.80 -47.47 21.62
N ALA A 114 20.19 -47.95 20.44
CA ALA A 114 20.45 -47.11 19.27
C ALA A 114 19.19 -46.35 18.84
N GLU A 115 18.06 -47.04 18.69
CA GLU A 115 16.77 -46.43 18.34
C GLU A 115 16.33 -45.37 19.35
N LYS A 116 16.46 -45.67 20.64
CA LYS A 116 16.15 -44.70 21.71
C LYS A 116 17.07 -43.49 21.64
N HIS A 117 18.39 -43.70 21.49
CA HIS A 117 19.35 -42.60 21.41
C HIS A 117 19.06 -41.67 20.23
N ILE A 118 18.80 -42.23 19.04
CA ILE A 118 18.46 -41.44 17.85
C ILE A 118 17.17 -40.66 18.08
N LYS A 119 16.14 -41.31 18.65
CA LYS A 119 14.87 -40.67 18.95
C LYS A 119 15.03 -39.52 19.92
N ASP A 120 15.71 -39.74 21.05
CA ASP A 120 15.93 -38.70 22.08
C ASP A 120 16.72 -37.52 21.49
N MET A 121 17.75 -37.80 20.69
CA MET A 121 18.59 -36.80 20.03
C MET A 121 17.82 -35.99 18.97
N MET A 122 16.97 -36.63 18.16
CA MET A 122 16.06 -35.92 17.24
C MET A 122 15.04 -35.07 17.99
N SER A 123 14.42 -35.62 19.03
CA SER A 123 13.43 -34.92 19.85
C SER A 123 14.00 -33.65 20.46
N GLU A 124 15.17 -33.76 21.10
CA GLU A 124 15.88 -32.62 21.69
C GLU A 124 16.21 -31.57 20.63
N ARG A 125 16.69 -32.00 19.45
CA ARG A 125 17.02 -31.08 18.37
C ARG A 125 15.81 -30.30 17.87
N TYR A 126 14.71 -31.00 17.55
CA TYR A 126 13.49 -30.34 17.10
C TYR A 126 12.92 -29.39 18.14
N LEU A 127 12.92 -29.78 19.41
CA LEU A 127 12.42 -28.96 20.50
C LEU A 127 13.25 -27.67 20.66
N ASN A 128 14.57 -27.79 20.73
CA ASN A 128 15.47 -26.65 20.90
C ASN A 128 15.41 -25.69 19.72
N ASP A 129 15.41 -26.21 18.48
CA ASP A 129 15.29 -25.39 17.28
C ASP A 129 13.92 -24.71 17.19
N ALA A 130 12.84 -25.39 17.61
CA ALA A 130 11.50 -24.78 17.69
C ALA A 130 11.43 -23.63 18.71
N ILE A 131 12.03 -23.81 19.90
CA ILE A 131 12.07 -22.77 20.94
C ILE A 131 12.84 -21.54 20.44
N HIS A 132 14.02 -21.75 19.85
CA HIS A 132 14.84 -20.67 19.29
C HIS A 132 14.10 -19.93 18.18
N ASN A 133 13.54 -20.67 17.21
CA ASN A 133 12.80 -20.09 16.09
C ASN A 133 11.57 -19.30 16.58
N ARG A 134 10.86 -19.80 17.59
CA ARG A 134 9.73 -19.11 18.20
C ARG A 134 10.11 -17.75 18.80
N GLU A 135 11.26 -17.67 19.47
CA GLU A 135 11.75 -16.40 20.02
C GLU A 135 12.05 -15.38 18.91
N GLN A 136 12.73 -15.82 17.86
CA GLN A 136 13.05 -14.99 16.70
C GLN A 136 11.78 -14.53 15.97
N ASN A 137 10.81 -15.45 15.78
CA ASN A 137 9.52 -15.18 15.18
C ASN A 137 8.71 -14.17 15.98
N ARG A 138 8.69 -14.29 17.31
CA ARG A 138 8.02 -13.33 18.19
C ARG A 138 8.61 -11.93 18.02
N LEU A 139 9.94 -11.82 18.07
CA LEU A 139 10.65 -10.55 17.90
C LEU A 139 10.38 -9.93 16.52
N LYS A 140 10.42 -10.75 15.46
CA LYS A 140 10.12 -10.31 14.09
C LYS A 140 8.69 -9.83 13.93
N ASN A 141 7.72 -10.60 14.42
CA ASN A 141 6.31 -10.24 14.37
C ASN A 141 6.02 -8.93 15.11
N GLU A 142 6.65 -8.72 16.28
CA GLU A 142 6.49 -7.48 17.03
C GLU A 142 7.01 -6.26 16.25
N ARG A 143 8.22 -6.36 15.66
CA ARG A 143 8.78 -5.27 14.84
C ARG A 143 7.94 -5.02 13.59
N HIS A 144 7.45 -6.09 12.95
CA HIS A 144 6.57 -5.99 11.78
C HIS A 144 5.24 -5.30 12.12
N ARG A 145 4.62 -5.60 13.27
CA ARG A 145 3.42 -4.89 13.74
C ARG A 145 3.67 -3.40 13.94
N ARG A 146 4.81 -3.03 14.54
CA ARG A 146 5.18 -1.61 14.69
C ARG A 146 5.35 -0.93 13.33
N LEU A 147 6.03 -1.57 12.38
CA LEU A 147 6.19 -1.07 11.02
C LEU A 147 4.84 -0.82 10.34
N ILE A 148 3.91 -1.79 10.38
CA ILE A 148 2.58 -1.64 9.77
C ILE A 148 1.84 -0.42 10.36
N ASN A 149 1.92 -0.23 11.68
CA ASN A 149 1.29 0.93 12.32
C ASN A 149 1.88 2.25 11.81
N PHE A 150 3.21 2.35 11.66
CA PHE A 150 3.85 3.55 11.09
C PHE A 150 3.52 3.78 9.63
N ILE A 151 3.45 2.71 8.81
CA ILE A 151 3.01 2.77 7.42
C ILE A 151 1.59 3.34 7.35
N ALA A 152 0.66 2.84 8.17
CA ALA A 152 -0.72 3.31 8.21
C ALA A 152 -0.83 4.78 8.63
N ILE A 153 -0.12 5.19 9.67
CA ILE A 153 -0.07 6.60 10.11
C ILE A 153 0.47 7.50 8.99
N THR A 154 1.59 7.11 8.38
CA THR A 154 2.23 7.90 7.31
C THR A 154 1.31 8.01 6.09
N PHE A 155 0.64 6.93 5.71
CA PHE A 155 -0.34 6.93 4.63
C PHE A 155 -1.48 7.92 4.91
N MET A 156 -2.05 7.92 6.11
CA MET A 156 -3.11 8.88 6.49
C MET A 156 -2.61 10.32 6.48
N VAL A 157 -1.40 10.58 6.96
CA VAL A 157 -0.80 11.93 6.92
C VAL A 157 -0.62 12.41 5.47
N ILE A 158 -0.17 11.54 4.55
CA ILE A 158 -0.05 11.88 3.14
C ILE A 158 -1.41 12.18 2.52
N LEU A 159 -2.46 11.42 2.84
CA LEU A 159 -3.81 11.70 2.34
C LEU A 159 -4.32 13.06 2.80
N ILE A 160 -4.14 13.39 4.08
CA ILE A 160 -4.49 14.71 4.63
C ILE A 160 -3.70 15.81 3.92
N ASN A 161 -2.40 15.59 3.73
CA ASN A 161 -1.51 16.55 3.07
C ASN A 161 -1.93 16.78 1.61
N TYR A 162 -2.26 15.71 0.88
CA TYR A 162 -2.81 15.81 -0.46
C TYR A 162 -4.14 16.57 -0.49
N ALA A 163 -5.08 16.28 0.42
CA ALA A 163 -6.34 17.01 0.52
C ALA A 163 -6.13 18.50 0.81
N SER A 164 -5.20 18.85 1.70
CA SER A 164 -4.80 20.24 1.96
C SER A 164 -4.25 20.92 0.71
N SER A 165 -3.44 20.21 -0.10
CA SER A 165 -2.92 20.74 -1.37
C SER A 165 -4.04 21.11 -2.33
N VAL A 166 -5.04 20.25 -2.49
CA VAL A 166 -6.20 20.48 -3.37
C VAL A 166 -7.02 21.66 -2.87
N TYR A 167 -7.26 21.75 -1.55
CA TYR A 167 -7.98 22.86 -0.95
C TYR A 167 -7.28 24.21 -1.19
N ILE A 168 -5.97 24.28 -0.94
CA ILE A 168 -5.18 25.50 -1.15
C ILE A 168 -5.22 25.91 -2.63
N LEU A 169 -5.02 24.96 -3.55
CA LEU A 169 -5.04 25.25 -4.99
C LEU A 169 -6.40 25.77 -5.46
N ASN A 170 -7.50 25.19 -4.99
CA ASN A 170 -8.84 25.65 -5.33
C ASN A 170 -9.11 27.07 -4.79
N TYR A 171 -8.66 27.38 -3.58
CA TYR A 171 -8.81 28.73 -3.01
C TYR A 171 -8.05 29.79 -3.82
N VAL A 172 -6.79 29.51 -4.17
CA VAL A 172 -5.96 30.42 -4.99
C VAL A 172 -6.58 30.66 -6.37
N ASN A 173 -7.13 29.62 -7.00
CA ASN A 173 -7.81 29.75 -8.29
C ASN A 173 -9.07 30.63 -8.21
N VAL A 174 -9.81 30.60 -7.10
CA VAL A 174 -10.98 31.45 -6.90
C VAL A 174 -10.56 32.93 -6.78
N GLU A 175 -9.54 33.24 -5.98
CA GLU A 175 -9.05 34.62 -5.84
C GLU A 175 -8.61 35.22 -7.20
N GLN A 176 -7.80 34.49 -7.98
CA GLN A 176 -7.35 34.97 -9.29
C GLN A 176 -8.52 35.27 -10.25
N ASN A 177 -9.58 34.48 -10.23
CA ASN A 177 -10.76 34.70 -11.08
C ASN A 177 -11.60 35.92 -10.62
N VAL A 178 -11.64 36.20 -9.30
CA VAL A 178 -12.34 37.38 -8.77
C VAL A 178 -11.62 38.68 -9.15
N TYR A 179 -10.30 38.74 -8.97
CA TYR A 179 -9.52 39.93 -9.33
C TYR A 179 -9.49 40.21 -10.84
N LYS A 180 -9.55 39.16 -11.67
CA LYS A 180 -9.65 39.31 -13.13
C LYS A 180 -10.99 39.91 -13.57
N CYS A 181 -12.05 39.73 -12.79
CA CYS A 181 -13.36 40.37 -13.02
C CYS A 181 -13.40 41.83 -12.54
N GLU A 182 -12.66 42.19 -11.49
CA GLU A 182 -12.62 43.58 -10.97
C GLU A 182 -11.82 44.55 -11.85
N CYS A 183 -10.72 44.10 -12.46
CA CYS A 183 -9.99 44.92 -13.43
C CYS A 183 -10.81 45.29 -14.67
N CYS A 184 -11.94 44.61 -14.94
CA CYS A 184 -12.84 44.91 -16.05
C CYS A 184 -13.90 45.98 -15.71
N LYS A 185 -14.02 46.44 -14.46
CA LYS A 185 -15.05 47.42 -14.04
C LYS A 185 -14.52 48.83 -13.73
N GLY A 186 -13.21 49.04 -13.78
CA GLY A 186 -12.58 50.33 -13.43
C GLY A 186 -12.10 51.13 -14.64
N GLY A 187 -13.01 51.75 -15.41
CA GLY A 187 -12.61 52.72 -16.43
C GLY A 187 -13.76 53.16 -17.35
N GLY A 188 -14.33 54.35 -17.09
CA GLY A 188 -15.21 55.04 -18.04
C GLY A 188 -16.23 55.96 -17.38
N LYS A 189 -15.96 57.27 -17.43
CA LYS A 189 -16.89 58.35 -17.06
C LYS A 189 -18.11 58.37 -17.98
N MET A 190 -19.22 58.89 -17.45
CA MET A 190 -20.46 59.20 -18.19
C MET A 190 -20.21 60.12 -19.39
N GLU A 191 -20.76 59.76 -20.55
CA GLU A 191 -21.26 60.72 -21.54
C GLU A 191 -22.52 60.13 -22.19
N ASN A 192 -23.60 60.91 -22.17
CA ASN A 192 -24.89 60.60 -22.78
C ASN A 192 -24.80 60.75 -24.30
N GLY A 193 -25.28 59.75 -25.04
CA GLY A 193 -25.49 59.84 -26.48
C GLY A 193 -26.13 58.57 -26.99
N ASN A 194 -27.41 58.66 -27.38
CA ASN A 194 -28.14 57.58 -28.04
C ASN A 194 -27.40 57.17 -29.32
N ASP A 195 -27.01 55.90 -29.45
CA ASP A 195 -26.78 55.27 -30.76
C ASP A 195 -26.86 53.73 -30.65
N GLU A 196 -27.46 53.14 -31.68
CA GLU A 196 -27.86 51.74 -31.81
C GLU A 196 -26.71 50.73 -31.62
N ILE A 197 -27.02 49.60 -30.96
CA ILE A 197 -26.11 48.45 -30.87
C ILE A 197 -26.02 47.77 -32.24
N LYS A 198 -24.94 48.02 -32.99
CA LYS A 198 -24.54 47.15 -34.11
C LYS A 198 -23.54 46.10 -33.63
N LEU A 199 -24.00 44.86 -33.51
CA LEU A 199 -23.18 43.68 -33.24
C LEU A 199 -22.29 43.38 -34.46
N THR A 200 -21.00 43.73 -34.40
CA THR A 200 -20.02 43.33 -35.43
C THR A 200 -19.44 41.96 -35.07
N GLN A 201 -19.59 40.99 -35.97
CA GLN A 201 -18.91 39.69 -35.87
C GLN A 201 -17.41 39.84 -36.10
N PRO A 202 -16.54 39.14 -35.34
CA PRO A 202 -15.12 39.12 -35.64
C PRO A 202 -14.85 38.35 -36.93
N THR A 203 -14.07 38.94 -37.84
CA THR A 203 -13.50 38.29 -39.02
C THR A 203 -11.99 38.13 -38.83
N ILE A 204 -11.42 37.03 -39.34
CA ILE A 204 -9.97 36.86 -39.50
C ILE A 204 -9.71 36.75 -41.00
N ASN A 205 -8.91 37.67 -41.56
CA ASN A 205 -8.56 37.74 -42.99
C ASN A 205 -9.74 37.71 -43.97
N GLY A 206 -10.83 38.43 -43.66
CA GLY A 206 -11.91 38.71 -44.61
C GLY A 206 -12.87 37.55 -44.94
N VAL A 207 -12.79 36.42 -44.23
CA VAL A 207 -13.74 35.30 -44.39
C VAL A 207 -14.56 35.12 -43.09
N PRO A 208 -15.90 35.03 -43.13
CA PRO A 208 -16.72 34.76 -41.96
C PRO A 208 -16.46 33.34 -41.42
N LEU A 209 -16.20 33.18 -40.12
CA LEU A 209 -16.13 31.86 -39.50
C LEU A 209 -17.53 31.21 -39.46
N PRO A 210 -17.68 29.93 -39.87
CA PRO A 210 -18.92 29.20 -39.65
C PRO A 210 -19.13 28.99 -38.14
N GLN A 211 -20.32 29.36 -37.64
CA GLN A 211 -20.71 29.12 -36.26
C GLN A 211 -20.95 27.62 -36.03
N THR A 212 -20.28 27.04 -35.03
CA THR A 212 -20.70 25.74 -34.48
C THR A 212 -22.09 25.87 -33.86
N PRO A 213 -23.02 24.92 -34.10
CA PRO A 213 -24.38 24.99 -33.55
C PRO A 213 -24.37 25.07 -32.02
N LYS A 214 -25.23 25.93 -31.46
CA LYS A 214 -25.58 25.93 -30.03
C LYS A 214 -26.08 24.54 -29.63
N ALA A 215 -25.50 23.95 -28.60
CA ALA A 215 -26.10 22.80 -27.94
C ALA A 215 -27.40 23.25 -27.26
N GLU A 216 -28.53 22.76 -27.78
CA GLU A 216 -29.83 22.77 -27.09
C GLU A 216 -29.72 21.96 -25.80
N ALA A 217 -30.31 22.48 -24.72
CA ALA A 217 -30.47 21.76 -23.48
C ALA A 217 -31.47 20.62 -23.68
N ILE A 218 -30.96 19.39 -23.80
CA ILE A 218 -31.78 18.18 -23.74
C ILE A 218 -31.92 17.81 -22.26
N ASN A 219 -33.14 18.02 -21.74
CA ASN A 219 -33.59 17.51 -20.45
C ASN A 219 -34.05 16.07 -20.66
N GLU A 220 -33.21 15.08 -20.33
CA GLU A 220 -33.62 13.68 -20.27
C GLU A 220 -33.35 13.08 -18.89
N SER A 221 -34.45 12.74 -18.24
CA SER A 221 -34.58 11.94 -17.03
C SER A 221 -33.84 10.61 -17.15
N PHE A 222 -32.91 10.37 -16.23
CA PHE A 222 -32.14 9.15 -16.09
C PHE A 222 -33.01 8.04 -15.47
N ASN A 223 -33.57 7.15 -16.30
CA ASN A 223 -34.17 5.90 -15.83
C ASN A 223 -33.07 4.84 -15.67
N LEU A 224 -32.91 4.34 -14.45
CA LEU A 224 -32.07 3.19 -14.11
C LEU A 224 -32.73 1.91 -14.65
N ILE A 225 -32.03 1.16 -15.49
CA ILE A 225 -32.37 -0.24 -15.80
C ILE A 225 -31.44 -1.13 -14.96
N ASP A 226 -32.09 -1.97 -14.17
CA ASP A 226 -31.54 -2.97 -13.26
C ASP A 226 -31.42 -4.30 -14.02
N ASP A 227 -30.18 -4.75 -14.29
CA ASP A 227 -29.93 -6.06 -14.89
C ASP A 227 -29.61 -7.07 -13.78
N SER A 228 -30.66 -7.73 -13.30
CA SER A 228 -30.53 -9.03 -12.65
C SER A 228 -31.06 -10.14 -13.57
N ASN A 229 -30.09 -10.92 -14.05
CA ASN A 229 -30.24 -12.23 -14.66
C ASN A 229 -31.36 -13.07 -14.02
N ALA A 230 -32.18 -13.74 -14.84
CA ALA A 230 -32.04 -15.18 -15.06
C ALA A 230 -33.23 -15.74 -15.85
N ASN A 231 -32.90 -16.44 -16.94
CA ASN A 231 -33.50 -17.68 -17.45
C ASN A 231 -34.96 -18.02 -17.07
N VAL A 232 -35.81 -18.27 -18.07
CA VAL A 232 -36.29 -19.62 -18.47
C VAL A 232 -37.28 -19.51 -19.65
N LEU A 233 -37.22 -20.52 -20.52
CA LEU A 233 -37.84 -20.79 -21.83
C LEU A 233 -39.40 -20.74 -21.94
N PRO A 234 -39.98 -20.91 -23.17
CA PRO A 234 -41.30 -20.42 -23.55
C PRO A 234 -42.45 -21.40 -23.25
N LYS A 235 -43.67 -20.85 -23.15
CA LYS A 235 -44.92 -21.62 -23.13
C LYS A 235 -45.40 -21.92 -24.55
N GLN A 236 -45.70 -23.18 -24.83
CA GLN A 236 -46.63 -23.59 -25.89
C GLN A 236 -47.51 -24.74 -25.36
N ASN A 237 -48.83 -24.50 -25.42
CA ASN A 237 -50.03 -25.36 -25.42
C ASN A 237 -50.25 -26.44 -24.34
N ASP A 238 -51.42 -26.42 -23.68
CA ASP A 238 -52.56 -27.32 -23.94
C ASP A 238 -53.76 -27.03 -23.00
N GLU A 239 -54.95 -27.35 -23.50
CA GLU A 239 -56.35 -27.12 -23.03
C GLU A 239 -57.04 -25.80 -23.38
#